data_AF-A0A7W9V0P0-F1
#
_entry.id   AF-A0A7W9V0P0-F1
#
_cell.length_a   1.000
_cell.length_b   1.000
_cell.length_c   1.000
_cell.angle_alpha   90.00
_cell.angle_beta   90.00
_cell.angle_gamma   90.00
#
_symmetry.space_group_name_H-M   'P 1'
#
loop_
_entity.id
_entity.type
_entity.pdbx_description
1 polymer ?
#
loop_
_entity_poly.entity_id
_entity_poly.type
_entity_poly.pdbx_seq_one_letter_code
_entity_poly.pdbx_strand_id
1 'polypeptide(L)'
;MSARLLGLAASAHGGLTMPGVPQQRDLLELGYRCECVTRRATDNSQYALAQCLDATRTMQAIVWIRVALRTVVGTLDPKEAQRAYGWLDTGQWEALHWLDRGEPVTFAVTAGELRIEWSARPVWFLPLLHRKTGQLPNCSTDFACTDPRPGGGCGVHSPVRAHHHREGRNPP
;
A
#
# COMPACT_ATOMS: atom_id res chain seq x y z
N MET A 1 77.31 -13.09 9.04
CA MET A 1 76.30 -13.61 9.99
C MET A 1 74.93 -13.48 9.34
N SER A 2 74.37 -14.56 8.81
CA SER A 2 73.06 -14.54 8.14
C SER A 2 72.27 -15.76 8.61
N ALA A 3 71.24 -15.52 9.42
CA ALA A 3 70.41 -16.57 10.01
C ALA A 3 69.19 -16.85 9.11
N ARG A 4 68.97 -18.14 8.83
CA ARG A 4 67.69 -18.71 8.39
C ARG A 4 66.99 -19.33 9.61
N LEU A 5 65.68 -19.11 9.75
CA LEU A 5 64.67 -20.02 10.33
C LEU A 5 63.29 -19.45 9.93
N LEU A 6 62.51 -20.15 9.08
CA LEU A 6 61.34 -20.98 9.44
C LEU A 6 60.31 -20.15 10.24
N GLY A 7 59.14 -19.78 9.70
CA GLY A 7 58.13 -20.63 9.09
C GLY A 7 57.01 -20.86 10.11
N LEU A 8 55.88 -20.15 10.00
CA LEU A 8 54.62 -20.52 10.66
C LEU A 8 53.45 -19.90 9.88
N ALA A 9 52.67 -20.78 9.25
CA ALA A 9 51.34 -20.47 8.75
C ALA A 9 50.42 -20.17 9.94
N ALA A 10 49.72 -19.05 9.88
CA ALA A 10 48.63 -18.74 10.80
C ALA A 10 47.34 -18.59 10.00
N SER A 11 46.40 -19.47 10.35
CA SER A 11 45.07 -19.70 9.82
C SER A 11 44.36 -18.52 9.18
N ALA A 12 43.83 -18.78 7.98
CA ALA A 12 42.65 -18.11 7.47
C ALA A 12 41.47 -18.38 8.43
N HIS A 13 41.21 -17.45 9.35
CA HIS A 13 39.91 -17.37 10.00
C HIS A 13 38.91 -16.86 8.98
N GLY A 14 38.27 -17.81 8.28
CA GLY A 14 37.00 -17.59 7.57
C GLY A 14 35.92 -17.25 8.59
N GLY A 15 35.92 -16.03 9.08
CA GLY A 15 34.78 -15.45 9.79
C GLY A 15 33.65 -15.31 8.77
N LEU A 16 32.68 -16.22 8.82
CA LEU A 16 31.36 -15.99 8.24
C LEU A 16 30.82 -14.70 8.87
N THR A 17 31.01 -13.59 8.15
CA THR A 17 30.39 -12.33 8.50
C THR A 17 28.91 -12.56 8.24
N MET A 18 28.12 -12.73 9.30
CA MET A 18 26.67 -12.69 9.19
C MET A 18 26.35 -11.41 8.39
N PRO A 19 25.59 -11.49 7.29
CA PRO A 19 25.17 -10.28 6.61
C PRO A 19 24.48 -9.41 7.67
N GLY A 20 25.02 -8.21 7.88
CA GLY A 20 24.44 -7.26 8.81
C GLY A 20 22.96 -7.13 8.48
N VAL A 21 22.10 -7.17 9.50
CA VAL A 21 20.66 -6.94 9.32
C VAL A 21 20.52 -5.63 8.53
N PRO A 22 19.99 -5.65 7.30
CA PRO A 22 19.84 -4.43 6.53
C PRO A 22 19.02 -3.46 7.35
N GLN A 23 19.50 -2.22 7.49
CA GLN A 23 18.77 -1.23 8.26
C GLN A 23 17.47 -0.94 7.51
N GLN A 24 16.38 -0.69 8.23
CA GLN A 24 15.04 -0.62 7.65
C GLN A 24 14.92 0.35 6.46
N ARG A 25 15.76 1.39 6.39
CA ARG A 25 15.83 2.34 5.26
C ARG A 25 16.39 1.73 3.97
N ASP A 26 17.30 0.77 4.09
CA ASP A 26 17.91 0.08 2.94
C ASP A 26 16.93 -0.86 2.24
N LEU A 27 15.78 -1.12 2.88
CA LEU A 27 14.71 -1.93 2.35
C LEU A 27 13.54 -1.11 1.80
N LEU A 28 13.49 0.21 1.99
CA LEU A 28 12.34 1.01 1.54
C LEU A 28 12.45 1.34 0.05
N GLU A 29 11.36 1.13 -0.67
CA GLU A 29 11.22 1.52 -2.06
C GLU A 29 10.25 2.71 -2.18
N LEU A 30 10.61 3.68 -3.02
CA LEU A 30 9.71 4.77 -3.34
C LEU A 30 8.63 4.27 -4.28
N GLY A 31 7.37 4.61 -3.98
CA GLY A 31 6.23 4.38 -4.84
C GLY A 31 5.13 5.38 -4.59
N TYR A 32 3.92 5.00 -4.98
CA TYR A 32 2.75 5.85 -4.94
C TYR A 32 1.59 5.12 -4.31
N ARG A 33 0.96 5.78 -3.33
CA ARG A 33 -0.31 5.36 -2.74
C ARG A 33 -1.42 6.06 -3.50
N CYS A 34 -2.23 5.28 -4.18
CA CYS A 34 -3.42 5.75 -4.88
C CYS A 34 -4.66 5.46 -4.04
N GLU A 35 -5.52 6.46 -3.84
CA GLU A 35 -6.71 6.34 -3.00
C GLU A 35 -7.90 6.94 -3.75
N CYS A 36 -9.03 6.24 -3.76
CA CYS A 36 -10.30 6.72 -4.29
C CYS A 36 -11.25 6.83 -3.12
N VAL A 37 -11.75 8.02 -2.86
CA VAL A 37 -12.74 8.27 -1.82
C VAL A 37 -14.01 8.76 -2.47
N THR A 38 -15.08 7.99 -2.32
CA THR A 38 -16.43 8.44 -2.67
C THR A 38 -17.10 8.94 -1.39
N ARG A 39 -17.73 10.12 -1.41
CA ARG A 39 -18.53 10.69 -0.31
C ARG A 39 -19.85 11.24 -0.85
N ARG A 40 -20.83 11.47 0.03
CA ARG A 40 -22.01 12.26 -0.34
C ARG A 40 -21.62 13.74 -0.47
N ALA A 41 -22.15 14.43 -1.48
CA ALA A 41 -21.85 15.82 -1.77
C ALA A 41 -22.58 16.79 -0.84
N THR A 42 -23.76 16.40 -0.34
CA THR A 42 -24.64 17.25 0.51
C THR A 42 -24.32 17.16 1.99
N ASP A 43 -23.69 16.07 2.44
CA ASP A 43 -23.33 15.85 3.82
C ASP A 43 -21.90 15.33 3.84
N ASN A 44 -20.99 16.07 4.48
CA ASN A 44 -19.59 15.66 4.67
C ASN A 44 -19.48 14.45 5.63
N SER A 45 -20.63 13.91 6.08
CA SER A 45 -20.76 12.71 6.88
C SER A 45 -20.69 11.41 6.06
N GLN A 46 -20.43 10.34 6.79
CA GLN A 46 -19.54 9.25 6.44
C GLN A 46 -20.21 8.14 5.62
N TYR A 47 -19.98 8.16 4.30
CA TYR A 47 -19.78 6.93 3.53
C TYR A 47 -18.49 7.13 2.76
N ALA A 48 -17.41 6.47 3.17
CA ALA A 48 -16.14 6.47 2.46
C ALA A 48 -15.91 5.06 1.95
N LEU A 49 -16.42 4.75 0.75
CA LEU A 49 -15.86 3.60 0.03
C LEU A 49 -14.47 4.02 -0.42
N ALA A 50 -13.47 3.49 0.26
CA ALA A 50 -12.07 3.70 -0.06
C ALA A 50 -11.55 2.53 -0.89
N GLN A 51 -11.19 2.80 -2.14
CA GLN A 51 -10.34 1.87 -2.90
C GLN A 51 -8.91 2.37 -2.80
N CYS A 52 -7.97 1.46 -2.56
CA CYS A 52 -6.55 1.77 -2.48
C CYS A 52 -5.77 0.87 -3.43
N LEU A 53 -4.77 1.45 -4.10
CA LEU A 53 -3.82 0.72 -4.91
C LEU A 53 -2.42 1.30 -4.67
N ASP A 54 -1.43 0.42 -4.54
CA ASP A 54 -0.04 0.82 -4.47
C ASP A 54 0.58 0.65 -5.87
N ALA A 55 1.25 1.70 -6.35
CA ALA A 55 1.90 1.75 -7.65
C ALA A 55 3.40 1.97 -7.49
N THR A 56 4.20 1.30 -8.32
CA THR A 56 5.67 1.41 -8.28
C THR A 56 6.21 2.45 -9.26
N ARG A 57 5.35 2.99 -10.13
CA ARG A 57 5.70 4.01 -11.13
C ARG A 57 4.62 5.08 -11.22
N THR A 58 5.04 6.32 -11.48
CA THR A 58 4.15 7.48 -11.65
C THR A 58 3.06 7.23 -12.69
N MET A 59 3.45 6.73 -13.86
CA MET A 59 2.49 6.44 -14.94
C MET A 59 1.48 5.36 -14.56
N GLN A 60 1.86 4.39 -13.71
CA GLN A 60 0.92 3.38 -13.22
C GLN A 60 -0.15 4.01 -12.31
N ALA A 61 0.25 4.94 -11.44
CA ALA A 61 -0.68 5.71 -10.61
C ALA A 61 -1.64 6.55 -11.47
N ILE A 62 -1.12 7.27 -12.47
CA ILE A 62 -1.96 8.06 -13.39
C ILE A 62 -2.90 7.17 -14.21
N VAL A 63 -2.43 6.03 -14.71
CA VAL A 63 -3.29 5.07 -15.44
C VAL A 63 -4.41 4.54 -14.55
N TRP A 64 -4.16 4.30 -13.27
CA TRP A 64 -5.21 3.89 -12.34
C TRP A 64 -6.33 4.93 -12.22
N ILE A 65 -5.98 6.22 -12.03
CA ILE A 65 -6.96 7.32 -12.00
C ILE A 65 -7.72 7.40 -13.34
N ARG A 66 -6.99 7.33 -14.47
CA ARG A 66 -7.56 7.38 -15.82
C ARG A 66 -8.55 6.26 -16.12
N VAL A 67 -8.26 5.04 -15.67
CA VAL A 67 -9.15 3.89 -15.86
C VAL A 67 -10.39 4.07 -14.99
N ALA A 68 -10.21 4.39 -13.70
CA ALA A 68 -11.34 4.61 -12.80
C ALA A 68 -12.25 5.75 -13.30
N LEU A 69 -11.69 6.88 -13.71
CA LEU A 69 -12.47 8.00 -14.24
C LEU A 69 -13.28 7.64 -15.50
N ARG A 70 -12.71 6.85 -16.42
CA ARG A 70 -13.45 6.37 -17.61
C ARG A 70 -14.65 5.49 -17.24
N THR A 71 -14.59 4.77 -16.14
CA THR A 71 -15.73 3.93 -15.70
C THR A 71 -16.92 4.76 -15.21
N VAL A 72 -16.71 5.99 -14.75
CA VAL A 72 -17.78 6.84 -14.22
C VAL A 72 -18.14 8.01 -15.13
N VAL A 73 -17.34 8.34 -16.16
CA VAL A 73 -17.56 9.55 -16.98
C VAL A 73 -18.96 9.60 -17.62
N GLY A 74 -19.53 8.45 -17.99
CA GLY A 74 -20.86 8.34 -18.58
C GLY A 74 -22.02 8.59 -17.60
N THR A 75 -21.74 8.65 -16.29
CA THR A 75 -22.74 8.93 -15.25
C THR A 75 -22.66 10.36 -14.72
N LEU A 76 -21.70 11.15 -15.21
CA LEU A 76 -21.50 12.54 -14.77
C LEU A 76 -22.50 13.45 -15.48
N ASP A 77 -22.82 14.59 -14.84
CA ASP A 77 -23.53 15.66 -15.54
C ASP A 77 -22.67 16.22 -16.69
N PRO A 78 -23.25 16.91 -17.69
CA PRO A 78 -22.51 17.37 -18.86
C PRO A 78 -21.29 18.26 -18.55
N LYS A 79 -21.36 19.06 -17.49
CA LYS A 79 -20.28 19.98 -17.10
C LYS A 79 -19.11 19.20 -16.49
N GLU A 80 -19.41 18.29 -15.57
CA GLU A 80 -18.41 17.42 -14.95
C GLU A 80 -17.81 16.43 -15.96
N ALA A 81 -18.61 15.90 -16.88
CA ALA A 81 -18.14 15.07 -17.99
C ALA A 81 -17.14 15.82 -18.88
N GLN A 82 -17.44 17.09 -19.23
CA GLN A 82 -16.52 17.91 -20.02
C GLN A 82 -15.19 18.15 -19.31
N ARG A 83 -15.23 18.43 -17.98
CA ARG A 83 -14.02 18.56 -17.15
C ARG A 83 -13.22 17.26 -17.10
N ALA A 84 -13.90 16.13 -16.94
CA ALA A 84 -13.29 14.81 -16.93
C ALA A 84 -12.62 14.48 -18.26
N TYR A 85 -13.26 14.76 -19.40
CA TYR A 85 -12.64 14.58 -20.72
C TYR A 85 -11.43 15.47 -20.92
N GLY A 86 -11.49 16.74 -20.52
CA GLY A 86 -10.33 17.64 -20.58
C GLY A 86 -9.13 17.11 -19.78
N TRP A 87 -9.39 16.55 -18.60
CA TRP A 87 -8.33 15.90 -17.81
C TRP A 87 -7.81 14.61 -18.47
N LEU A 88 -8.70 13.75 -18.98
CA LEU A 88 -8.35 12.50 -19.68
C LEU A 88 -7.58 12.70 -20.99
N ASP A 89 -7.68 13.88 -21.59
CA ASP A 89 -6.99 14.24 -22.82
C ASP A 89 -5.61 14.83 -22.50
N THR A 90 -5.58 15.96 -21.80
CA THR A 90 -4.35 16.74 -21.58
C THR A 90 -3.98 16.93 -20.11
N GLY A 91 -4.96 17.11 -19.22
CA GLY A 91 -4.68 17.41 -17.79
C GLY A 91 -3.92 16.32 -17.04
N GLN A 92 -4.01 15.07 -17.48
CA GLN A 92 -3.25 13.94 -16.92
C GLN A 92 -1.73 14.08 -17.04
N TRP A 93 -1.21 14.83 -18.04
CA TRP A 93 0.23 15.04 -18.22
C TRP A 93 0.79 16.01 -17.19
N GLU A 94 0.01 17.03 -16.83
CA GLU A 94 0.35 17.92 -15.72
C GLU A 94 0.35 17.14 -14.39
N ALA A 95 -0.66 16.30 -14.16
CA ALA A 95 -0.69 15.43 -12.99
C ALA A 95 0.52 14.48 -12.94
N LEU A 96 0.91 13.90 -14.08
CA LEU A 96 2.13 13.08 -14.18
C LEU A 96 3.38 13.90 -13.78
N HIS A 97 3.52 15.12 -14.31
CA HIS A 97 4.64 15.99 -14.01
C HIS A 97 4.76 16.35 -12.51
N TRP A 98 3.63 16.70 -11.87
CA TRP A 98 3.60 16.98 -10.43
C TRP A 98 4.00 15.74 -9.61
N LEU A 99 3.46 14.58 -9.97
CA LEU A 99 3.72 13.35 -9.26
C LEU A 99 5.17 12.85 -9.42
N ASP A 100 5.80 13.07 -10.58
CA ASP A 100 7.24 12.83 -10.82
C ASP A 100 8.13 13.74 -9.97
N ARG A 101 7.67 14.95 -9.64
CA ARG A 101 8.36 15.87 -8.72
C ARG A 101 8.15 15.53 -7.25
N GLY A 102 7.40 14.47 -6.93
CA GLY A 102 7.07 14.11 -5.56
C GLY A 102 5.93 14.94 -4.96
N GLU A 103 5.14 15.64 -5.78
CA GLU A 103 3.95 16.35 -5.31
C GLU A 103 2.72 15.45 -5.42
N PRO A 104 1.84 15.42 -4.40
CA PRO A 104 0.60 14.68 -4.48
C PRO A 104 -0.34 15.32 -5.50
N VAL A 105 -1.11 14.49 -6.20
CA VAL A 105 -2.12 14.94 -7.15
C VAL A 105 -3.49 14.43 -6.75
N THR A 106 -4.50 15.25 -7.01
CA THR A 106 -5.89 14.92 -6.72
C THR A 106 -6.77 15.34 -7.90
N PHE A 107 -7.67 14.46 -8.32
CA PHE A 107 -8.73 14.75 -9.27
C PHE A 107 -10.07 14.36 -8.66
N ALA A 108 -11.09 15.21 -8.80
CA ALA A 108 -12.40 14.96 -8.24
C ALA A 108 -13.50 15.35 -9.22
N VAL A 109 -14.60 14.60 -9.15
CA VAL A 109 -15.83 14.84 -9.92
C VAL A 109 -17.06 14.70 -9.03
N THR A 110 -18.17 15.26 -9.50
CA THR A 110 -19.48 15.08 -8.89
C THR A 110 -20.40 14.27 -9.81
N ALA A 111 -21.04 13.23 -9.28
CA ALA A 111 -22.00 12.37 -9.96
C ALA A 111 -23.31 12.38 -9.16
N GLY A 112 -24.24 13.28 -9.51
CA GLY A 112 -25.45 13.51 -8.72
C GLY A 112 -25.10 13.97 -7.30
N GLU A 113 -25.49 13.18 -6.29
CA GLU A 113 -25.18 13.47 -4.88
C GLU A 113 -23.85 12.86 -4.41
N LEU A 114 -23.04 12.27 -5.29
CA LEU A 114 -21.76 11.67 -4.93
C LEU A 114 -20.59 12.55 -5.38
N ARG A 115 -19.65 12.80 -4.48
CA ARG A 115 -18.33 13.33 -4.82
C ARG A 115 -17.31 12.21 -4.81
N ILE A 116 -16.67 11.99 -5.94
CA ILE A 116 -15.63 10.96 -6.10
C ILE A 116 -14.29 11.68 -6.26
N GLU A 117 -13.33 11.33 -5.43
CA GLU A 117 -12.00 11.93 -5.41
C GLU A 117 -10.94 10.84 -5.53
N TRP A 118 -10.08 10.94 -6.53
CA TRP A 118 -8.89 10.12 -6.67
C TRP A 118 -7.66 10.94 -6.33
N SER A 119 -6.82 10.41 -5.47
CA SER A 119 -5.52 10.98 -5.16
C SER A 119 -4.41 9.97 -5.43
N ALA A 120 -3.24 10.48 -5.78
CA ALA A 120 -2.00 9.73 -5.83
C ALA A 120 -0.93 10.54 -5.10
N ARG A 121 -0.27 9.94 -4.13
CA ARG A 121 0.77 10.59 -3.33
C ARG A 121 2.01 9.71 -3.24
N PRO A 122 3.23 10.28 -3.28
CA PRO A 122 4.44 9.51 -3.07
C PRO A 122 4.49 8.93 -1.65
N VAL A 123 4.97 7.70 -1.53
CA VAL A 123 5.16 7.00 -0.26
C VAL A 123 6.40 6.13 -0.32
N TRP A 124 7.03 5.93 0.83
CA TRP A 124 8.03 4.87 1.00
C TRP A 124 7.31 3.60 1.45
N PHE A 125 7.33 2.56 0.63
CA PHE A 125 6.79 1.26 1.00
C PHE A 125 7.92 0.31 1.35
N LEU A 126 7.67 -0.55 2.34
CA LEU A 126 8.50 -1.74 2.51
C LEU A 126 8.00 -2.75 1.48
N PRO A 127 8.81 -3.15 0.47
CA PRO A 127 8.48 -4.24 -0.43
C PRO A 127 8.46 -5.52 0.42
N LEU A 128 7.31 -5.81 1.01
CA LEU A 128 7.08 -7.09 1.65
C LEU A 128 7.26 -8.14 0.56
N LEU A 129 8.27 -9.00 0.75
CA LEU A 129 8.65 -10.11 -0.12
C LEU A 129 7.42 -10.67 -0.83
N HIS A 130 7.31 -10.36 -2.13
CA HIS A 130 6.43 -11.02 -3.07
C HIS A 130 5.02 -11.35 -2.52
N ARG A 131 4.16 -10.34 -2.35
CA ARG A 131 2.73 -10.57 -2.61
C ARG A 131 2.59 -10.84 -4.10
N LYS A 132 2.97 -12.05 -4.56
CA LYS A 132 2.55 -12.55 -5.87
C LYS A 132 1.04 -12.44 -5.86
N THR A 133 0.51 -11.56 -6.69
CA THR A 133 -0.92 -11.27 -6.82
C THR A 133 -1.66 -12.61 -6.90
N GLY A 134 -2.32 -13.01 -5.80
CA GLY A 134 -3.05 -14.28 -5.71
C GLY A 134 -2.74 -15.19 -4.52
N GLN A 135 -1.55 -15.10 -3.89
CA GLN A 135 -1.25 -15.88 -2.68
C GLN A 135 -1.11 -14.96 -1.48
N LEU A 136 -2.19 -14.88 -0.70
CA LEU A 136 -2.13 -14.29 0.61
C LEU A 136 -1.63 -15.34 1.62
N PRO A 137 -0.87 -14.95 2.67
CA PRO A 137 -0.60 -15.85 3.77
C PRO A 137 -1.91 -16.37 4.35
N ASN A 138 -1.93 -17.60 4.88
CA ASN A 138 -3.14 -18.20 5.46
C ASN A 138 -3.79 -17.32 6.53
N CYS A 139 -3.01 -16.49 7.25
CA CYS A 139 -3.55 -15.56 8.23
C CYS A 139 -4.41 -14.43 7.64
N SER A 140 -4.44 -14.25 6.32
CA SER A 140 -5.27 -13.23 5.68
C SER A 140 -6.76 -13.51 5.74
N THR A 141 -7.17 -14.78 5.76
CA THR A 141 -8.57 -15.19 5.90
C THR A 141 -9.08 -15.05 7.33
N ASP A 142 -8.18 -15.07 8.32
CA ASP A 142 -8.54 -14.92 9.73
C ASP A 142 -9.14 -13.54 10.04
N PHE A 143 -8.87 -12.55 9.18
CA PHE A 143 -9.37 -11.19 9.28
C PHE A 143 -10.39 -10.81 8.21
N ALA A 144 -10.78 -11.76 7.34
CA ALA A 144 -11.79 -11.50 6.33
C ALA A 144 -13.18 -11.47 6.99
N CYS A 145 -13.94 -10.39 6.79
CA CYS A 145 -15.36 -10.39 7.16
C CYS A 145 -16.08 -11.44 6.31
N THR A 146 -16.56 -12.51 6.94
CA THR A 146 -17.25 -13.61 6.28
C THR A 146 -18.77 -13.45 6.23
N ASP A 147 -19.36 -12.34 6.72
CA ASP A 147 -20.82 -12.15 6.67
C ASP A 147 -21.25 -11.37 5.42
N PRO A 148 -21.99 -11.97 4.47
CA PRO A 148 -22.51 -11.29 3.29
C PRO A 148 -23.80 -10.49 3.57
N ARG A 149 -24.32 -10.48 4.80
CA ARG A 149 -25.63 -9.87 5.08
C ARG A 149 -25.56 -8.34 5.23
N PRO A 150 -26.48 -7.59 4.59
CA PRO A 150 -26.66 -6.18 4.87
C PRO A 150 -27.25 -6.02 6.27
N GLY A 151 -26.41 -5.68 7.25
CA GLY A 151 -26.82 -5.33 8.62
C GLY A 151 -26.09 -6.07 9.75
N GLY A 152 -25.24 -7.06 9.44
CA GLY A 152 -24.41 -7.74 10.45
C GLY A 152 -23.10 -6.98 10.70
N GLY A 153 -22.95 -6.33 11.85
CA GLY A 153 -21.70 -5.67 12.22
C GLY A 153 -20.56 -6.67 12.40
N CYS A 154 -19.40 -6.43 11.78
CA CYS A 154 -18.20 -7.22 12.02
C CYS A 154 -17.69 -6.95 13.45
N GLY A 155 -18.01 -7.83 14.40
CA GLY A 155 -17.37 -7.88 15.70
C GLY A 155 -15.96 -8.41 15.55
N VAL A 156 -14.95 -7.57 15.79
CA VAL A 156 -13.54 -7.95 15.77
C VAL A 156 -13.27 -8.87 16.96
N HIS A 157 -13.37 -10.19 16.79
CA HIS A 157 -12.78 -11.11 17.76
C HIS A 157 -11.26 -11.10 17.56
N SER A 158 -10.60 -10.24 18.33
CA SER A 158 -9.15 -10.23 18.47
C SER A 158 -8.67 -11.58 19.03
N PRO A 159 -7.80 -12.35 18.35
CA PRO A 159 -7.20 -13.53 18.93
C PRO A 159 -5.92 -13.10 19.67
N VAL A 160 -6.02 -12.20 20.65
CA VAL A 160 -4.98 -12.12 21.69
C VAL A 160 -5.27 -13.26 22.65
N ARG A 161 -4.77 -14.45 22.30
CA ARG A 161 -4.78 -15.59 23.21
C ARG A 161 -3.81 -15.26 24.34
N ALA A 162 -4.34 -14.86 25.48
CA ALA A 162 -3.58 -14.71 26.71
C ALA A 162 -2.80 -16.02 26.98
N HIS A 163 -1.47 -15.93 27.06
CA HIS A 163 -0.64 -17.00 27.59
C HIS A 163 -0.98 -17.15 29.07
N HIS A 164 -1.93 -18.03 29.39
CA HIS A 164 -2.08 -18.52 30.77
C HIS A 164 -0.92 -19.45 31.07
N HIS A 165 0.03 -18.92 31.83
CA HIS A 165 1.05 -19.67 32.55
C HIS A 165 0.33 -20.64 33.49
N ARG A 166 0.32 -21.94 33.14
CA ARG A 166 -0.23 -23.00 34.00
C ARG A 166 0.85 -23.34 35.03
N GLU A 167 0.78 -22.70 36.18
CA GLU A 167 1.67 -23.02 37.30
C GLU A 167 1.31 -24.41 37.84
N GLY A 168 2.32 -25.29 37.83
CA GLY A 168 2.21 -26.69 38.16
C GLY A 168 1.86 -26.89 39.63
N ARG A 169 0.77 -27.63 39.86
CA ARG A 169 0.49 -28.28 41.13
C ARG A 169 1.37 -29.52 41.21
N ASN A 170 2.27 -29.60 42.18
CA ASN A 170 3.03 -30.82 42.47
C ASN A 170 2.67 -31.32 43.89
N PRO A 171 2.19 -32.57 44.05
CA PRO A 171 2.11 -33.27 45.34
C PRO A 171 3.47 -33.96 45.63
N PRO A 172 3.73 -34.60 46.79
CA PRO A 172 2.84 -35.03 47.90
C PRO A 172 2.79 -34.13 49.13
#